data_AF-A0A0F9CWT2-F1
#
_entry.id   AF-A0A0F9CWT2-F1
#
_cell.length_a   1.000
_cell.length_b   1.000
_cell.length_c   1.000
_cell.angle_alpha   90.00
_cell.angle_beta   90.00
_cell.angle_gamma   90.00
#
_symmetry.space_group_name_H-M   'P 1'
#
loop_
_entity.id
_entity.type
_entity.pdbx_description
1 polymer ?
#
loop_
_entity_poly.entity_id
_entity_poly.type
_entity_poly.pdbx_seq_one_letter_code
_entity_poly.pdbx_strand_id
1 'polypeptide(L)'
;STASRLLIFVALMFTFGTVFLEERPPALMVFSQAFQACILPAVAIPIFILINKKKLMHQYTAEINWNIGIVAVILFSLLTTWFAIAEFF
;
A
#
# COMPACT_ATOMS: atom_id res chain seq x y z
N SER A 1 12.22 -17.77 -14.27
CA SER A 1 12.68 -18.83 -13.35
C SER A 1 13.59 -18.30 -12.24
N THR A 2 14.52 -17.37 -12.51
CA THR A 2 15.43 -16.80 -11.49
C THR A 2 14.72 -15.88 -10.48
N ALA A 3 13.75 -15.07 -10.94
CA ALA A 3 12.99 -14.16 -10.09
C ALA A 3 12.16 -14.88 -9.01
N SER A 4 11.56 -16.03 -9.33
CA SER A 4 10.79 -16.81 -8.36
C SER A 4 11.69 -17.46 -7.30
N ARG A 5 12.90 -17.90 -7.66
CA ARG A 5 13.88 -18.42 -6.70
C ARG A 5 14.36 -17.37 -5.71
N LEU A 6 14.56 -16.13 -6.18
CA LEU A 6 14.91 -15.00 -5.31
C LEU A 6 13.76 -14.68 -4.33
N LEU A 7 12.51 -14.64 -4.82
CA LEU A 7 11.34 -14.41 -3.98
C LEU A 7 11.16 -15.50 -2.91
N ILE A 8 11.35 -16.76 -3.28
CA ILE A 8 11.27 -17.89 -2.34
C ILE A 8 12.36 -17.78 -1.27
N PHE A 9 13.59 -17.41 -1.66
CA PHE A 9 14.71 -17.25 -0.73
C PHE A 9 14.46 -16.10 0.26
N VAL A 10 13.96 -14.96 -0.22
CA VAL A 10 13.60 -13.82 0.63
C VAL A 10 12.44 -14.18 1.57
N ALA A 11 11.42 -14.88 1.08
CA ALA A 11 10.30 -15.33 1.89
C ALA A 11 10.77 -16.27 3.02
N LEU A 12 11.64 -17.23 2.72
CA LEU A 12 12.23 -18.15 3.70
C LEU A 12 13.05 -17.41 4.77
N MET A 13 13.84 -16.40 4.38
CA MET A 13 14.56 -15.57 5.34
C MET A 13 13.61 -14.78 6.25
N PHE A 14 12.52 -14.25 5.70
CA PHE A 14 11.52 -13.50 6.47
C PHE A 14 10.79 -14.41 7.46
N THR A 15 10.39 -15.62 7.05
CA THR A 15 9.79 -16.64 7.92
C THR A 15 10.77 -17.16 8.98
N PHE A 16 12.06 -17.24 8.69
CA PHE A 16 13.06 -17.64 9.68
C PHE A 16 13.25 -16.55 10.76
N GLY A 17 13.15 -15.27 10.38
CA GLY A 17 13.18 -14.14 11.30
C GLY A 17 12.03 -14.16 12.33
N THR A 18 10.87 -14.76 11.99
CA THR A 18 9.73 -14.86 12.93
C THR A 18 9.97 -15.84 14.07
N VAL A 19 10.99 -16.71 13.99
CA VAL A 19 11.36 -17.65 15.07
C VAL A 19 12.12 -16.93 16.20
N PHE A 20 12.78 -15.81 15.90
CA PHE A 20 13.50 -14.98 16.87
C PHE A 20 12.67 -13.81 17.42
N LEU A 21 11.45 -13.63 16.90
CA LEU A 21 10.49 -12.65 17.41
C LEU A 21 9.64 -13.31 18.50
N GLU A 22 9.88 -12.90 19.74
CA GLU A 22 9.11 -13.29 20.94
C GLU A 22 7.67 -12.71 20.94
N GLU A 23 7.42 -11.78 20.01
CA GLU A 23 6.16 -11.08 19.75
C GLU A 23 5.23 -11.90 18.83
N ARG A 24 3.94 -11.75 19.08
CA ARG A 24 2.91 -12.75 18.76
C ARG A 24 2.69 -12.77 17.24
N PRO A 25 2.49 -13.92 16.57
CA PRO A 25 2.14 -14.00 15.14
C PRO A 25 1.03 -13.01 14.67
N PRO A 26 0.03 -12.65 15.50
CA PRO A 26 -0.91 -11.57 15.23
C PRO A 26 -0.27 -10.20 14.97
N ALA A 27 0.77 -9.78 15.71
CA ALA A 27 1.39 -8.47 15.55
C ALA A 27 2.07 -8.33 14.18
N LEU A 28 2.75 -9.40 13.72
CA LEU A 28 3.32 -9.45 12.37
C LEU A 28 2.26 -9.41 11.27
N MET A 29 1.09 -10.03 11.49
CA MET A 29 -0.04 -9.97 10.56
C MET A 29 -0.63 -8.56 10.48
N VAL A 30 -0.87 -7.92 11.62
CA VAL A 30 -1.38 -6.53 11.67
C VAL A 30 -0.36 -5.57 11.04
N PHE A 31 0.94 -5.77 11.25
CA PHE A 31 1.99 -4.97 10.59
C PHE A 31 1.96 -5.11 9.07
N SER A 32 1.84 -6.34 8.55
CA SER A 32 1.78 -6.58 7.10
C SER A 32 0.55 -5.93 6.46
N GLN A 33 -0.59 -5.96 7.17
CA GLN A 33 -1.82 -5.32 6.72
C GLN A 33 -1.74 -3.79 6.81
N ALA A 34 -1.17 -3.26 7.89
CA ALA A 34 -0.86 -1.85 8.05
C ALA A 34 0.05 -1.35 6.91
N PHE A 35 1.12 -2.09 6.60
CA PHE A 35 2.03 -1.76 5.51
C PHE A 35 1.32 -1.75 4.14
N GLN A 36 0.43 -2.72 3.89
CA GLN A 36 -0.40 -2.74 2.68
C GLN A 36 -1.35 -1.55 2.61
N ALA A 37 -1.96 -1.15 3.72
CA ALA A 37 -2.78 0.05 3.81
C ALA A 37 -1.96 1.33 3.57
N CYS A 38 -0.71 1.39 4.01
CA CYS A 38 0.22 2.50 3.78
C CYS A 38 0.74 2.61 2.33
N ILE A 39 0.67 1.55 1.53
CA ILE A 39 1.06 1.56 0.11
C ILE A 39 0.00 2.22 -0.77
N LEU A 40 -1.28 2.01 -0.45
CA LEU A 40 -2.41 2.58 -1.18
C LEU A 40 -2.33 4.11 -1.40
N PRO A 41 -2.01 4.96 -0.41
CA PRO A 41 -1.83 6.40 -0.60
C PRO A 41 -0.60 6.72 -1.45
N ALA A 42 0.50 6.00 -1.24
CA ALA A 42 1.75 6.19 -1.98
C ALA A 42 1.59 5.90 -3.48
N VAL A 43 0.61 5.06 -3.87
CA VAL A 43 0.28 4.77 -5.27
C VAL A 43 -0.88 5.65 -5.78
N ALA A 44 -1.88 5.95 -4.95
CA ALA A 44 -3.05 6.75 -5.33
C ALA A 44 -2.70 8.22 -5.62
N ILE A 45 -1.79 8.83 -4.85
CA ILE A 45 -1.36 10.22 -5.06
C ILE A 45 -0.68 10.41 -6.44
N PRO A 46 0.31 9.59 -6.84
CA PRO A 46 0.87 9.65 -8.19
C PRO A 46 -0.18 9.46 -9.28
N ILE A 47 -1.11 8.50 -9.12
CA ILE A 47 -2.18 8.26 -10.09
C ILE A 47 -3.06 9.51 -10.23
N PHE A 48 -3.43 10.14 -9.12
CA PHE A 48 -4.17 11.41 -9.12
C PHE A 48 -3.42 12.52 -9.88
N ILE A 49 -2.11 12.64 -9.68
CA ILE A 49 -1.30 13.63 -10.40
C ILE A 49 -1.23 13.29 -11.89
N LEU A 50 -1.07 12.02 -12.25
CA LEU A 50 -0.92 11.58 -13.64
C LEU A 50 -2.21 11.77 -14.43
N ILE A 51 -3.36 11.42 -13.84
CA ILE A 51 -4.67 11.45 -14.50
C ILE A 51 -5.14 12.89 -14.78
N ASN A 52 -4.69 13.85 -13.96
CA ASN A 52 -4.94 15.29 -14.15
C ASN A 52 -3.90 15.97 -15.05
N LYS A 53 -2.79 15.31 -15.40
CA LYS A 53 -1.77 15.90 -16.28
C LYS A 53 -2.24 15.92 -17.73
N LYS A 54 -2.78 17.08 -18.15
CA LYS A 54 -3.18 17.35 -19.55
C LYS A 54 -2.07 17.08 -20.57
N LYS A 55 -0.80 17.27 -20.18
CA LYS A 55 0.37 16.99 -21.03
C LYS A 55 0.56 15.50 -21.35
N LEU A 56 0.08 14.59 -20.50
CA LEU A 56 0.19 13.14 -20.67
C LEU A 56 -1.12 12.52 -21.18
N MET A 57 -2.27 13.02 -20.69
CA MET A 57 -3.60 12.49 -21.02
C MET A 57 -4.26 13.12 -22.26
N HIS A 58 -3.71 14.22 -22.79
CA HIS A 58 -4.26 14.97 -23.92
C HIS A 58 -5.76 15.27 -23.78
N GLN A 59 -6.62 14.63 -24.58
CA GLN A 59 -8.07 14.81 -24.58
C GLN A 59 -8.82 13.88 -23.61
N TYR A 60 -8.14 12.91 -23.01
CA TYR A 60 -8.71 11.94 -22.06
C TYR A 60 -8.39 12.29 -20.60
N THR A 61 -8.36 13.59 -20.28
CA THR A 61 -8.18 14.03 -18.89
C THR A 61 -9.33 13.54 -18.03
N ALA A 62 -9.03 13.09 -16.80
CA ALA A 62 -10.05 12.64 -15.87
C ALA A 62 -11.19 13.67 -15.70
N GLU A 63 -12.42 13.20 -15.87
CA GLU A 63 -13.61 13.95 -15.46
C GLU A 63 -13.66 14.09 -13.93
N ILE A 64 -14.41 15.07 -13.44
CA ILE A 64 -14.60 15.36 -12.00
C ILE A 64 -14.98 14.10 -11.21
N ASN A 65 -15.77 13.20 -11.81
CA ASN A 65 -16.20 11.94 -11.19
C ASN A 65 -15.01 11.01 -10.85
N TRP A 66 -14.02 10.91 -11.74
CA TRP A 66 -12.82 10.09 -11.52
C TRP A 66 -11.92 10.70 -10.45
N ASN A 67 -11.81 12.03 -10.42
CA ASN A 67 -11.08 12.73 -9.37
C ASN A 67 -11.69 12.49 -7.98
N ILE A 68 -13.02 12.56 -7.87
CA ILE A 68 -13.72 12.30 -6.59
C ILE A 68 -13.45 10.88 -6.11
N GLY A 69 -13.50 9.89 -7.01
CA GLY A 69 -13.18 8.50 -6.67
C GLY A 69 -11.75 8.32 -6.15
N ILE A 70 -10.76 8.90 -6.83
CA ILE A 70 -9.36 8.81 -6.39
C ILE A 70 -9.14 9.56 -5.06
N VAL A 71 -9.78 10.72 -4.86
CA VAL A 71 -9.72 11.44 -3.59
C VAL A 71 -10.36 10.63 -2.46
N ALA A 72 -11.47 9.93 -2.71
CA ALA A 72 -12.08 9.02 -1.74
C ALA A 72 -11.16 7.85 -1.38
N VAL A 73 -10.44 7.28 -2.36
CA VAL A 73 -9.42 6.24 -2.11
C VAL A 73 -8.25 6.78 -1.29
N ILE A 74 -7.78 8.00 -1.57
CA ILE A 74 -6.72 8.64 -0.79
C ILE A 74 -7.18 8.85 0.67
N LEU A 75 -8.38 9.40 0.88
CA LEU A 75 -8.96 9.58 2.22
C LEU A 75 -9.11 8.25 2.96
N PHE A 76 -9.66 7.25 2.29
CA PHE A 76 -9.81 5.90 2.84
C PHE A 76 -8.47 5.31 3.27
N SER A 77 -7.44 5.45 2.42
CA SER A 77 -6.10 4.94 2.68
C SER A 77 -5.40 5.64 3.86
N LEU A 78 -5.63 6.95 4.03
CA LEU A 78 -5.12 7.70 5.17
C LEU A 78 -5.82 7.30 6.46
N LEU A 79 -7.14 7.11 6.43
CA LEU A 79 -7.92 6.63 7.58
C LEU A 79 -7.49 5.23 8.01
N THR A 80 -7.32 4.30 7.06
CA THR A 80 -6.86 2.94 7.37
C THR A 80 -5.43 2.92 7.89
N THR A 81 -4.54 3.75 7.33
CA THR A 81 -3.18 3.93 7.86
C THR A 81 -3.22 4.46 9.30
N TRP A 82 -4.08 5.45 9.58
CA TRP A 82 -4.25 5.99 10.92
C TRP A 82 -4.79 4.95 11.92
N PHE A 83 -5.82 4.19 11.54
CA PHE A 83 -6.34 3.09 12.36
C PHE A 83 -5.28 2.04 12.65
N ALA A 84 -4.50 1.66 11.64
CA ALA A 84 -3.44 0.68 11.82
C ALA A 84 -2.36 1.16 12.80
N ILE A 85 -1.99 2.45 12.76
CA ILE A 85 -1.05 3.04 13.72
C ILE A 85 -1.67 3.12 15.13
N ALA A 86 -2.94 3.51 15.22
CA ALA A 86 -3.66 3.63 16.50
C ALA A 86 -3.91 2.28 17.17
N GLU A 87 -4.06 1.21 16.41
CA GLU A 87 -4.19 -0.17 16.91
C GLU A 87 -2.84 -0.76 17.36
N PHE A 88 -1.73 -0.17 16.92
CA PHE A 88 -0.37 -0.53 17.32
C PHE A 88 0.11 0.16 18.61
N PHE A 89 -0.60 1.18 19.10
CA PHE A 89 -0.28 1.94 20.32
C PHE A 89 -1.21 1.57 21.48
#